data_AF-A0A1F2S630-F1
#
_entry.id   AF-A0A1F2S630-F1
#
_cell.length_a   1.000
_cell.length_b   1.000
_cell.length_c   1.000
_cell.angle_alpha   90.00
_cell.angle_beta   90.00
_cell.angle_gamma   90.00
#
_symmetry.space_group_name_H-M   'P 1'
#
loop_
_entity.id
_entity.type
_entity.pdbx_description
1 polymer ?
#
loop_
_entity_poly.entity_id
_entity_poly.type
_entity_poly.pdbx_seq_one_letter_code
_entity_poly.pdbx_strand_id
1 'polypeptide(L)'
;MAAITKGITISFSNTPQATDDTGVYGENQGIAYFNVLSNDLGGNAKTLYSVDDGTDATFKQDLLSAQKIATSALGADISVVTDTGSQYYGQIAYDAQSIFDYLAEGESATDTFAYAIRLSSGALSWATMTVTITGSNDGPVISVGAGDSAAETLVETNAGLLSLGGTLTVVDVDLSDTVTPSVVSVVEGGTTTGLGSDNAALAAMLSVSPATIDADTGNANNLAWSFSSTPEAFDYLADGESLTLTYTVRANVGYVPGFPGAHSQGATLDELHANLQEVITLLLDDGEPKLQAEFVGTQTVVVD
;
A
#
# COMPACT_ATOMS: atom_id res chain seq x y z
N MET A 1 -66.15 -36.39 26.89
CA MET A 1 -64.93 -35.56 26.98
C MET A 1 -64.95 -34.60 25.80
N ALA A 2 -64.97 -33.29 26.03
CA ALA A 2 -64.86 -32.29 24.97
C ALA A 2 -63.38 -31.90 24.83
N ALA A 3 -62.78 -32.14 23.67
CA ALA A 3 -61.44 -31.66 23.37
C ALA A 3 -61.53 -30.17 22.97
N ILE A 4 -60.92 -29.30 23.76
CA ILE A 4 -60.71 -27.90 23.38
C ILE A 4 -59.43 -27.87 22.54
N THR A 5 -59.58 -27.84 21.22
CA THR A 5 -58.47 -27.49 20.31
C THR A 5 -58.40 -25.97 20.22
N LYS A 6 -57.92 -25.31 21.28
CA LYS A 6 -57.45 -23.93 21.14
C LYS A 6 -56.06 -24.01 20.53
N GLY A 7 -55.99 -23.94 19.21
CA GLY A 7 -54.74 -23.64 18.52
C GLY A 7 -54.24 -22.29 19.01
N ILE A 8 -53.13 -22.27 19.75
CA ILE A 8 -52.40 -21.04 20.00
C ILE A 8 -51.74 -20.70 18.67
N THR A 9 -52.31 -19.74 17.95
CA THR A 9 -51.56 -19.06 16.89
C THR A 9 -50.64 -18.08 17.60
N ILE A 10 -49.35 -18.39 17.70
CA ILE A 10 -48.36 -17.41 18.10
C ILE A 10 -48.11 -16.54 16.87
N SER A 11 -48.84 -15.42 16.80
CA SER A 11 -48.59 -14.38 15.80
C SER A 11 -47.33 -13.64 16.22
N PHE A 12 -46.18 -13.97 15.64
CA PHE A 12 -45.04 -13.08 15.71
C PHE A 12 -45.31 -11.93 14.73
N SER A 13 -45.46 -10.71 15.25
CA SER A 13 -45.21 -9.52 14.43
C SER A 13 -43.71 -9.52 14.15
N ASN A 14 -43.28 -10.28 13.15
CA ASN A 14 -41.90 -10.22 12.69
C ASN A 14 -41.72 -8.84 12.07
N THR A 15 -41.24 -7.90 12.87
CA THR A 15 -40.61 -6.68 12.37
C THR A 15 -39.18 -7.06 11.99
N PRO A 16 -38.65 -6.62 10.84
CA PRO A 16 -37.22 -6.78 10.58
C PRO A 16 -36.42 -6.07 11.68
N GLN A 17 -35.31 -6.67 12.09
CA GLN A 17 -34.42 -6.12 13.11
C GLN A 17 -32.99 -6.27 12.59
N ALA A 18 -32.57 -5.27 11.82
CA ALA A 18 -31.18 -5.13 11.41
C ALA A 18 -30.33 -4.76 12.62
N THR A 19 -29.13 -5.31 12.72
CA THR A 19 -28.16 -5.08 13.79
C THR A 19 -26.83 -4.72 13.17
N ASP A 20 -26.11 -3.76 13.75
CA ASP A 20 -24.82 -3.33 13.21
C ASP A 20 -23.84 -4.51 13.04
N ASP A 21 -23.08 -4.45 11.95
CA ASP A 21 -22.11 -5.45 11.55
C ASP A 21 -20.70 -4.86 11.50
N THR A 22 -19.72 -5.76 11.60
CA THR A 22 -18.32 -5.42 11.43
C THR A 22 -17.63 -6.34 10.43
N GLY A 23 -16.65 -5.80 9.72
CA GLY A 23 -15.80 -6.54 8.78
C GLY A 23 -14.37 -6.04 8.83
N VAL A 24 -13.45 -6.85 8.31
CA VAL A 24 -12.04 -6.47 8.11
C VAL A 24 -11.72 -6.54 6.62
N TYR A 25 -10.96 -5.57 6.13
CA TYR A 25 -10.53 -5.44 4.74
C TYR A 25 -9.03 -5.14 4.72
N GLY A 26 -8.23 -5.87 3.93
CA GLY A 26 -6.85 -5.45 3.67
C GLY A 26 -6.84 -4.50 2.49
N GLU A 27 -6.19 -3.34 2.58
CA GLU A 27 -6.23 -2.30 1.54
C GLU A 27 -5.89 -2.84 0.13
N ASN A 28 -4.87 -3.71 0.04
CA ASN A 28 -4.37 -4.30 -1.19
C ASN A 28 -5.13 -5.57 -1.63
N GLN A 29 -6.28 -5.84 -1.01
CA GLN A 29 -7.19 -6.90 -1.43
C GLN A 29 -8.11 -6.36 -2.53
N GLY A 30 -8.62 -7.27 -3.37
CA GLY A 30 -9.77 -6.95 -4.21
C GLY A 30 -11.08 -6.94 -3.40
N ILE A 31 -12.20 -7.08 -4.11
CA ILE A 31 -13.54 -7.06 -3.52
C ILE A 31 -13.68 -8.04 -2.33
N ALA A 32 -14.08 -7.50 -1.17
CA ALA A 32 -14.50 -8.28 -0.01
C ALA A 32 -16.02 -8.48 0.01
N TYR A 33 -16.45 -9.56 0.64
CA TYR A 33 -17.87 -9.88 0.78
C TYR A 33 -18.24 -10.06 2.24
N PHE A 34 -19.20 -9.27 2.71
CA PHE A 34 -19.63 -9.24 4.10
C PHE A 34 -21.07 -9.72 4.25
N ASN A 35 -21.27 -10.78 5.04
CA ASN A 35 -22.61 -11.29 5.34
C ASN A 35 -23.24 -10.54 6.52
N VAL A 36 -24.08 -9.57 6.20
CA VAL A 36 -24.79 -8.72 7.19
C VAL A 36 -26.09 -9.33 7.70
N LEU A 37 -26.56 -10.44 7.11
CA LEU A 37 -27.82 -11.07 7.56
C LEU A 37 -27.63 -12.09 8.69
N SER A 38 -26.39 -12.30 9.15
CA SER A 38 -26.04 -13.40 10.04
C SER A 38 -26.53 -13.21 11.48
N ASN A 39 -26.47 -11.97 11.98
CA ASN A 39 -26.92 -11.52 13.31
C ASN A 39 -28.35 -10.95 13.29
N ASP A 40 -28.90 -10.65 12.11
CA ASP A 40 -30.21 -10.04 11.93
C ASP A 40 -31.41 -10.95 12.23
N LEU A 41 -32.48 -10.35 12.78
CA LEU A 41 -33.75 -11.04 13.04
C LEU A 41 -34.87 -10.58 12.09
N GLY A 42 -35.98 -11.32 12.06
CA GLY A 42 -37.10 -11.09 11.13
C GLY A 42 -37.63 -12.34 10.42
N GLY A 43 -37.05 -13.51 10.72
CA GLY A 43 -37.43 -14.81 10.17
C GLY A 43 -36.70 -15.17 8.87
N ASN A 44 -36.97 -16.37 8.36
CA ASN A 44 -36.23 -16.98 7.24
C ASN A 44 -36.42 -16.29 5.87
N ALA A 45 -37.39 -15.38 5.75
CA ALA A 45 -37.71 -14.68 4.50
C ALA A 45 -37.11 -13.26 4.43
N LYS A 46 -36.19 -12.90 5.34
CA LYS A 46 -35.52 -11.59 5.33
C LYS A 46 -34.47 -11.55 4.23
N THR A 47 -34.42 -10.48 3.45
CA THR A 47 -33.46 -10.28 2.37
C THR A 47 -32.74 -8.95 2.51
N LEU A 48 -31.47 -8.89 2.14
CA LEU A 48 -30.75 -7.63 1.97
C LEU A 48 -31.37 -6.81 0.84
N TYR A 49 -31.73 -5.57 1.12
CA TYR A 49 -32.58 -4.76 0.26
C TYR A 49 -31.86 -3.58 -0.38
N SER A 50 -31.02 -2.85 0.34
CA SER A 50 -30.33 -1.69 -0.21
C SER A 50 -29.11 -1.33 0.62
N VAL A 51 -28.26 -0.49 0.04
CA VAL A 51 -27.09 0.12 0.66
C VAL A 51 -27.09 1.63 0.39
N ASP A 52 -26.43 2.37 1.27
CA ASP A 52 -26.28 3.83 1.20
C ASP A 52 -25.02 4.25 1.97
N ASP A 53 -24.46 5.43 1.68
CA ASP A 53 -23.28 5.93 2.38
C ASP A 53 -23.52 6.25 3.86
N GLY A 54 -24.78 6.45 4.27
CA GLY A 54 -25.19 6.65 5.66
C GLY A 54 -24.81 8.01 6.24
N THR A 55 -24.34 8.96 5.44
CA THR A 55 -23.78 10.23 5.91
C THR A 55 -24.73 11.41 5.85
N ASP A 56 -25.71 11.38 4.94
CA ASP A 56 -26.67 12.45 4.82
C ASP A 56 -27.93 12.21 5.68
N ALA A 57 -28.75 13.25 5.87
CA ALA A 57 -29.98 13.12 6.64
C ALA A 57 -31.08 12.34 5.90
N THR A 58 -30.87 12.06 4.62
CA THR A 58 -31.80 11.39 3.69
C THR A 58 -31.50 9.93 3.48
N PHE A 59 -30.41 9.37 4.02
CA PHE A 59 -29.96 7.99 3.80
C PHE A 59 -31.08 6.96 3.98
N LYS A 60 -31.98 7.19 4.95
CA LYS A 60 -33.14 6.32 5.17
C LYS A 60 -34.11 6.32 4.00
N GLN A 61 -34.34 7.48 3.38
CA GLN A 61 -35.14 7.63 2.17
C GLN A 61 -34.48 6.98 0.96
N ASP A 62 -33.17 7.08 0.84
CA ASP A 62 -32.40 6.45 -0.24
C ASP A 62 -32.40 4.92 -0.10
N LEU A 63 -32.31 4.42 1.14
CA LEU A 63 -32.54 3.00 1.44
C LEU A 63 -33.98 2.54 1.09
N LEU A 64 -35.01 3.40 1.18
CA LEU A 64 -36.36 3.03 0.72
C LEU A 64 -36.42 2.80 -0.80
N SER A 65 -35.53 3.45 -1.57
CA SER A 65 -35.52 3.44 -3.03
C SER A 65 -35.00 2.12 -3.66
N ALA A 66 -34.59 1.15 -2.83
CA ALA A 66 -33.99 -0.11 -3.25
C ALA A 66 -32.64 0.04 -3.95
N GLN A 67 -31.88 1.10 -3.64
CA GLN A 67 -30.55 1.32 -4.19
C GLN A 67 -29.61 0.16 -3.84
N LYS A 68 -29.14 -0.54 -4.87
CA LYS A 68 -28.29 -1.73 -4.73
C LYS A 68 -26.80 -1.43 -4.83
N ILE A 69 -26.44 -0.24 -5.25
CA ILE A 69 -25.06 0.21 -5.48
C ILE A 69 -24.96 1.60 -4.89
N ALA A 70 -23.94 1.82 -4.07
CA ALA A 70 -23.60 3.11 -3.47
C ALA A 70 -22.07 3.25 -3.45
N THR A 71 -21.62 4.44 -3.10
CA THR A 71 -20.21 4.71 -2.82
C THR A 71 -20.14 5.17 -1.38
N SER A 72 -19.22 4.65 -0.58
CA SER A 72 -19.04 5.10 0.80
C SER A 72 -18.60 6.56 0.83
N ALA A 73 -18.68 7.19 2.00
CA ALA A 73 -18.21 8.56 2.16
C ALA A 73 -16.70 8.71 1.91
N LEU A 74 -15.94 7.63 2.10
CA LEU A 74 -14.50 7.58 1.83
C LEU A 74 -14.17 7.19 0.37
N GLY A 75 -15.18 6.84 -0.43
CA GLY A 75 -15.03 6.57 -1.85
C GLY A 75 -15.02 5.09 -2.25
N ALA A 76 -15.27 4.17 -1.31
CA ALA A 76 -15.32 2.73 -1.62
C ALA A 76 -16.60 2.37 -2.39
N ASP A 77 -16.51 1.48 -3.35
CA ASP A 77 -17.69 0.95 -4.05
C ASP A 77 -18.39 -0.10 -3.17
N ILE A 78 -19.69 0.08 -2.97
CA ILE A 78 -20.53 -0.80 -2.16
C ILE A 78 -21.66 -1.33 -3.03
N SER A 79 -21.85 -2.64 -3.04
CA SER A 79 -23.00 -3.22 -3.73
C SER A 79 -23.62 -4.40 -3.02
N VAL A 80 -24.95 -4.49 -3.08
CA VAL A 80 -25.67 -5.68 -2.65
C VAL A 80 -25.39 -6.80 -3.65
N VAL A 81 -24.90 -7.93 -3.15
CA VAL A 81 -24.71 -9.11 -3.99
C VAL A 81 -26.09 -9.68 -4.34
N THR A 82 -26.38 -9.73 -5.64
CA THR A 82 -27.69 -10.18 -6.16
C THR A 82 -27.73 -11.65 -6.54
N ASP A 83 -26.58 -12.34 -6.50
CA ASP A 83 -26.52 -13.78 -6.69
C ASP A 83 -27.26 -14.48 -5.53
N THR A 84 -28.15 -15.39 -5.91
CA THR A 84 -29.01 -16.13 -4.99
C THR A 84 -28.45 -17.50 -4.62
N GLY A 85 -27.24 -17.84 -5.11
CA GLY A 85 -26.48 -18.98 -4.60
C GLY A 85 -26.30 -18.88 -3.09
N SER A 86 -26.46 -20.00 -2.36
CA SER A 86 -26.42 -19.99 -0.89
C SER A 86 -25.15 -19.38 -0.29
N GLN A 87 -24.03 -19.36 -1.02
CA GLN A 87 -22.79 -18.76 -0.57
C GLN A 87 -22.81 -17.22 -0.61
N TYR A 88 -23.64 -16.59 -1.46
CA TYR A 88 -23.70 -15.13 -1.66
C TYR A 88 -24.91 -14.46 -1.03
N TYR A 89 -25.78 -15.26 -0.40
CA TYR A 89 -26.97 -14.77 0.25
C TYR A 89 -26.64 -13.81 1.41
N GLY A 90 -27.20 -12.59 1.35
CA GLY A 90 -27.02 -11.57 2.39
C GLY A 90 -25.68 -10.86 2.36
N GLN A 91 -24.91 -11.02 1.28
CA GLN A 91 -23.60 -10.40 1.17
C GLN A 91 -23.67 -8.97 0.60
N ILE A 92 -22.84 -8.09 1.16
CA ILE A 92 -22.46 -6.81 0.58
C ILE A 92 -21.05 -6.97 0.02
N ALA A 93 -20.87 -6.65 -1.25
CA ALA A 93 -19.57 -6.50 -1.87
C ALA A 93 -19.03 -5.10 -1.55
N TYR A 94 -17.79 -5.03 -1.11
CA TYR A 94 -17.07 -3.82 -0.75
C TYR A 94 -15.73 -3.82 -1.46
N ASP A 95 -15.44 -2.74 -2.19
CA ASP A 95 -14.20 -2.55 -2.93
C ASP A 95 -13.65 -1.16 -2.60
N ALA A 96 -12.56 -1.13 -1.84
CA ALA A 96 -11.90 0.14 -1.49
C ALA A 96 -11.12 0.72 -2.67
N GLN A 97 -10.86 -0.06 -3.72
CA GLN A 97 -9.93 0.32 -4.79
C GLN A 97 -8.59 0.75 -4.19
N SER A 98 -8.08 1.92 -4.55
CA SER A 98 -6.81 2.48 -4.06
C SER A 98 -6.98 3.59 -3.02
N ILE A 99 -8.17 3.77 -2.44
CA ILE A 99 -8.41 4.92 -1.55
C ILE A 99 -7.65 4.83 -0.23
N PHE A 100 -7.18 3.64 0.14
CA PHE A 100 -6.49 3.39 1.41
C PHE A 100 -5.02 3.05 1.28
N ASP A 101 -4.45 2.89 0.07
CA ASP A 101 -3.05 2.51 -0.24
C ASP A 101 -1.97 3.38 0.46
N TYR A 102 -2.37 4.37 1.25
CA TYR A 102 -1.50 5.15 2.10
C TYR A 102 -1.22 4.53 3.47
N LEU A 103 -1.89 3.44 3.85
CA LEU A 103 -1.77 2.83 5.18
C LEU A 103 -0.63 1.82 5.23
N ALA A 104 0.45 2.17 5.93
CA ALA A 104 1.55 1.23 6.14
C ALA A 104 1.14 0.01 7.00
N GLU A 105 2.01 -1.01 7.06
CA GLU A 105 1.75 -2.21 7.87
C GLU A 105 1.54 -1.87 9.36
N GLY A 106 0.40 -2.29 9.90
CA GLY A 106 0.00 -2.03 11.27
C GLY A 106 -0.79 -0.72 11.46
N GLU A 107 -0.93 0.09 10.41
CA GLU A 107 -1.91 1.17 10.36
C GLU A 107 -3.31 0.64 10.03
N SER A 108 -4.32 1.43 10.37
CA SER A 108 -5.70 1.08 10.05
C SER A 108 -6.57 2.32 9.87
N ALA A 109 -7.58 2.18 9.02
CA ALA A 109 -8.67 3.13 8.87
C ALA A 109 -10.01 2.45 9.17
N THR A 110 -11.06 3.25 9.27
CA THR A 110 -12.42 2.74 9.42
C THR A 110 -13.34 3.42 8.41
N ASP A 111 -14.05 2.62 7.64
CA ASP A 111 -15.12 3.07 6.75
C ASP A 111 -16.46 2.54 7.26
N THR A 112 -17.53 3.31 7.02
CA THR A 112 -18.87 2.96 7.47
C THR A 112 -19.90 3.27 6.41
N PHE A 113 -20.91 2.41 6.29
CA PHE A 113 -22.05 2.62 5.40
C PHE A 113 -23.31 1.98 5.96
N ALA A 114 -24.47 2.44 5.49
CA ALA A 114 -25.76 1.94 5.93
C ALA A 114 -26.29 0.87 4.98
N TYR A 115 -27.03 -0.10 5.52
CA TYR A 115 -27.77 -1.06 4.73
C TYR A 115 -29.19 -1.25 5.27
N ALA A 116 -30.09 -1.74 4.43
CA ALA A 116 -31.44 -2.11 4.85
C ALA A 116 -31.77 -3.56 4.52
N ILE A 117 -32.46 -4.23 5.45
CA ILE A 117 -33.08 -5.52 5.24
C ILE A 117 -34.58 -5.38 5.08
N ARG A 118 -35.17 -6.28 4.29
CA ARG A 118 -36.60 -6.30 3.98
C ARG A 118 -37.21 -7.66 4.25
N LEU A 119 -38.41 -7.66 4.81
CA LEU A 119 -39.24 -8.87 4.89
C LEU A 119 -40.13 -9.02 3.66
N SER A 120 -40.69 -10.21 3.45
CA SER A 120 -41.69 -10.46 2.40
C SER A 120 -42.95 -9.60 2.52
N SER A 121 -43.25 -9.09 3.72
CA SER A 121 -44.33 -8.13 3.96
C SER A 121 -44.03 -6.73 3.41
N GLY A 122 -42.78 -6.45 3.05
CA GLY A 122 -42.30 -5.15 2.60
C GLY A 122 -41.73 -4.27 3.71
N ALA A 123 -41.86 -4.65 4.99
CA ALA A 123 -41.29 -3.91 6.11
C ALA A 123 -39.75 -3.87 6.01
N LEU A 124 -39.16 -2.74 6.42
CA LEU A 124 -37.72 -2.47 6.38
C LEU A 124 -37.15 -2.22 7.77
N SER A 125 -35.89 -2.58 7.96
CA SER A 125 -35.03 -2.18 9.08
C SER A 125 -33.63 -1.95 8.53
N TRP A 126 -32.85 -1.07 9.15
CA TRP A 126 -31.54 -0.68 8.68
C TRP A 126 -30.54 -0.70 9.83
N ALA A 127 -29.27 -0.90 9.48
CA ALA A 127 -28.14 -0.93 10.40
C ALA A 127 -26.88 -0.43 9.68
N THR A 128 -25.80 -0.34 10.43
CA THR A 128 -24.51 0.15 9.97
C THR A 128 -23.56 -1.02 9.78
N MET A 129 -22.86 -1.03 8.65
CA MET A 129 -21.68 -1.85 8.46
C MET A 129 -20.44 -1.01 8.78
N THR A 130 -19.58 -1.51 9.65
CA THR A 130 -18.28 -0.90 9.97
C THR A 130 -17.16 -1.77 9.43
N VAL A 131 -16.35 -1.25 8.52
CA VAL A 131 -15.21 -1.95 7.94
C VAL A 131 -13.93 -1.39 8.55
N THR A 132 -13.15 -2.25 9.21
CA THR A 132 -11.78 -1.92 9.63
C THR A 132 -10.84 -2.26 8.48
N ILE A 133 -10.19 -1.25 7.92
CA ILE A 133 -9.19 -1.41 6.87
C ILE A 133 -7.82 -1.57 7.52
N THR A 134 -7.09 -2.63 7.19
CA THR A 134 -5.72 -2.86 7.64
C THR A 134 -4.75 -2.53 6.53
N GLY A 135 -3.76 -1.71 6.85
CA GLY A 135 -2.65 -1.39 5.97
C GLY A 135 -1.71 -2.56 5.73
N SER A 136 -0.91 -2.44 4.68
CA SER A 136 0.13 -3.35 4.22
C SER A 136 1.34 -2.52 3.81
N ASN A 137 2.54 -3.09 3.93
CA ASN A 137 3.72 -2.37 3.49
C ASN A 137 3.90 -2.56 1.98
N ASP A 138 3.76 -1.49 1.22
CA ASP A 138 4.14 -1.37 -0.17
C ASP A 138 5.61 -0.93 -0.28
N GLY A 139 6.24 -1.24 -1.41
CA GLY A 139 7.66 -0.95 -1.63
C GLY A 139 7.87 0.33 -2.44
N PRO A 140 8.99 1.05 -2.24
CA PRO A 140 9.27 2.25 -3.00
C PRO A 140 9.54 1.93 -4.47
N VAL A 141 9.06 2.78 -5.36
CA VAL A 141 9.24 2.68 -6.81
C VAL A 141 10.13 3.80 -7.30
N ILE A 142 11.24 3.44 -7.94
CA ILE A 142 12.11 4.37 -8.67
C ILE A 142 11.73 4.36 -10.16
N SER A 143 11.60 5.54 -10.77
CA SER A 143 11.26 5.71 -12.18
C SER A 143 11.99 6.88 -12.84
N VAL A 144 11.94 6.94 -14.18
CA VAL A 144 12.41 8.07 -15.00
C VAL A 144 11.20 8.83 -15.50
N GLY A 145 10.80 9.86 -14.76
CA GLY A 145 9.66 10.71 -15.07
C GLY A 145 9.99 11.82 -16.07
N ALA A 146 9.04 12.74 -16.24
CA ALA A 146 9.30 13.94 -17.03
C ALA A 146 10.38 14.80 -16.36
N GLY A 147 11.44 15.14 -17.11
CA GLY A 147 12.56 15.93 -16.60
C GLY A 147 13.65 15.13 -15.90
N ASP A 148 13.43 13.84 -15.65
CA ASP A 148 14.47 12.93 -15.18
C ASP A 148 15.41 12.51 -16.30
N SER A 149 16.60 12.08 -15.89
CA SER A 149 17.59 11.45 -16.75
C SER A 149 18.23 10.32 -15.97
N ALA A 150 18.32 9.13 -16.56
CA ALA A 150 19.02 7.98 -15.99
C ALA A 150 20.26 7.59 -16.80
N ALA A 151 20.66 8.45 -17.75
CA ALA A 151 21.83 8.19 -18.57
C ALA A 151 22.41 9.49 -19.12
N GLU A 152 23.74 9.60 -19.11
CA GLU A 152 24.43 10.74 -19.68
C GLU A 152 25.74 10.32 -20.35
N THR A 153 26.17 11.11 -21.33
CA THR A 153 27.43 10.86 -22.04
C THR A 153 28.45 11.95 -21.72
N LEU A 154 29.63 11.53 -21.27
CA LEU A 154 30.80 12.39 -21.10
C LEU A 154 31.75 12.22 -22.28
N VAL A 155 32.37 13.33 -22.68
CA VAL A 155 33.52 13.28 -23.58
C VAL A 155 34.76 13.45 -22.72
N GLU A 156 35.63 12.46 -22.74
CA GLU A 156 36.88 12.60 -22.03
C GLU A 156 37.81 13.57 -22.77
N THR A 157 38.35 14.55 -22.03
CA THR A 157 39.16 15.65 -22.56
C THR A 157 40.52 15.77 -21.86
N ASN A 158 40.96 14.71 -21.16
CA ASN A 158 42.13 14.70 -20.30
C ASN A 158 42.01 15.72 -19.15
N ALA A 159 40.76 15.97 -18.73
CA ALA A 159 40.43 16.95 -17.72
C ALA A 159 40.53 16.30 -16.34
N GLY A 160 41.08 17.04 -15.38
CA GLY A 160 41.30 16.51 -14.03
C GLY A 160 40.03 16.19 -13.22
N LEU A 161 38.82 16.46 -13.70
CA LEU A 161 37.57 16.03 -13.07
C LEU A 161 36.44 16.08 -14.10
N LEU A 162 35.73 14.96 -14.29
CA LEU A 162 34.47 14.92 -15.01
C LEU A 162 33.32 14.86 -14.00
N SER A 163 32.35 15.75 -14.14
CA SER A 163 31.15 15.75 -13.31
C SER A 163 29.89 16.03 -14.09
N LEU A 164 28.84 15.30 -13.78
CA LEU A 164 27.48 15.53 -14.28
C LEU A 164 26.46 15.02 -13.28
N GLY A 165 25.19 15.26 -13.56
CA GLY A 165 24.12 14.75 -12.73
C GLY A 165 22.79 14.84 -13.44
N GLY A 166 21.81 14.22 -12.82
CA GLY A 166 20.44 14.20 -13.25
C GLY A 166 19.53 13.91 -12.07
N THR A 167 18.27 13.66 -12.36
CA THR A 167 17.28 13.28 -11.35
C THR A 167 16.58 11.99 -11.75
N LEU A 168 16.09 11.29 -10.74
CA LEU A 168 15.14 10.20 -10.80
C LEU A 168 13.94 10.58 -9.93
N THR A 169 12.83 9.88 -10.15
CA THR A 169 11.63 10.01 -9.31
C THR A 169 11.48 8.77 -8.45
N VAL A 170 11.34 8.97 -7.15
CA VAL A 170 11.05 7.94 -6.15
C VAL A 170 9.70 8.24 -5.52
N VAL A 171 8.79 7.28 -5.60
CA VAL A 171 7.48 7.34 -4.95
C VAL A 171 7.31 6.14 -4.04
N ASP A 172 6.54 6.34 -2.98
CA ASP A 172 6.06 5.29 -2.11
C ASP A 172 4.62 5.67 -1.73
N VAL A 173 3.74 4.67 -1.66
CA VAL A 173 2.32 4.89 -1.40
C VAL A 173 2.07 5.03 0.10
N ASP A 174 2.85 4.34 0.93
CA ASP A 174 2.76 4.32 2.39
C ASP A 174 3.22 5.66 3.00
N LEU A 175 2.29 6.57 3.29
CA LEU A 175 2.66 7.96 3.64
C LEU A 175 3.41 8.13 4.97
N SER A 176 3.46 7.10 5.82
CA SER A 176 4.28 7.11 7.04
C SER A 176 5.70 6.62 6.83
N ASP A 177 6.05 6.15 5.62
CA ASP A 177 7.37 5.64 5.31
C ASP A 177 8.41 6.72 5.00
N THR A 178 9.66 6.33 5.21
CA THR A 178 10.85 7.09 4.82
C THR A 178 11.75 6.21 3.98
N VAL A 179 11.94 6.60 2.72
CA VAL A 179 12.71 5.87 1.72
C VAL A 179 14.18 6.26 1.79
N THR A 180 15.07 5.26 1.84
CA THR A 180 16.54 5.44 1.84
C THR A 180 17.15 4.97 0.51
N PRO A 181 17.50 5.88 -0.40
CA PRO A 181 18.20 5.55 -1.64
C PRO A 181 19.69 5.27 -1.41
N SER A 182 20.27 4.39 -2.23
CA SER A 182 21.69 4.02 -2.18
C SER A 182 22.21 3.53 -3.54
N VAL A 183 23.51 3.73 -3.78
CA VAL A 183 24.21 3.11 -4.92
C VAL A 183 24.72 1.74 -4.47
N VAL A 184 24.29 0.69 -5.16
CA VAL A 184 24.54 -0.71 -4.75
C VAL A 184 25.76 -1.29 -5.47
N SER A 185 25.86 -1.04 -6.77
CA SER A 185 26.91 -1.63 -7.60
C SER A 185 27.12 -0.84 -8.87
N VAL A 186 28.24 -1.11 -9.52
CA VAL A 186 28.58 -0.64 -10.86
C VAL A 186 29.12 -1.79 -11.68
N VAL A 187 28.75 -1.81 -12.96
CA VAL A 187 29.26 -2.74 -13.97
C VAL A 187 29.90 -1.93 -15.08
N GLU A 188 31.14 -2.25 -15.41
CA GLU A 188 31.88 -1.64 -16.51
C GLU A 188 31.72 -2.43 -17.82
N GLY A 189 31.65 -1.71 -18.94
CA GLY A 189 31.60 -2.25 -20.29
C GLY A 189 32.43 -1.43 -21.28
N GLY A 190 32.74 -2.00 -22.44
CA GLY A 190 33.55 -1.33 -23.47
C GLY A 190 35.06 -1.50 -23.26
N THR A 191 35.82 -0.43 -23.43
CA THR A 191 37.28 -0.43 -23.27
C THR A 191 37.65 -0.31 -21.79
N THR A 192 37.95 -1.43 -21.14
CA THR A 192 38.33 -1.47 -19.72
C THR A 192 39.83 -1.74 -19.50
N THR A 193 40.58 -2.03 -20.57
CA THR A 193 42.03 -2.22 -20.47
C THR A 193 42.70 -0.88 -20.17
N GLY A 194 43.27 -0.74 -18.99
CA GLY A 194 43.86 0.52 -18.51
C GLY A 194 43.05 1.19 -17.39
N LEU A 195 41.84 0.69 -17.10
CA LEU A 195 41.04 1.16 -15.97
C LEU A 195 41.73 0.79 -14.66
N GLY A 196 42.16 1.81 -13.92
CA GLY A 196 42.89 1.63 -12.64
C GLY A 196 41.98 1.49 -11.42
N SER A 197 40.72 1.90 -11.54
CA SER A 197 39.72 1.83 -10.47
C SER A 197 39.09 0.43 -10.39
N ASP A 198 38.88 -0.06 -9.17
CA ASP A 198 38.03 -1.24 -8.93
C ASP A 198 36.55 -0.84 -8.85
N ASN A 199 35.64 -1.82 -8.81
CA ASN A 199 34.20 -1.56 -8.72
C ASN A 199 33.82 -0.75 -7.47
N ALA A 200 34.57 -0.84 -6.38
CA ALA A 200 34.28 -0.05 -5.17
C ALA A 200 34.59 1.43 -5.39
N ALA A 201 35.75 1.73 -5.99
CA ALA A 201 36.13 3.09 -6.37
C ALA A 201 35.18 3.65 -7.44
N LEU A 202 34.79 2.85 -8.43
CA LEU A 202 33.83 3.25 -9.46
C LEU A 202 32.43 3.49 -8.89
N ALA A 203 31.96 2.64 -7.97
CA ALA A 203 30.68 2.82 -7.29
C ALA A 203 30.65 4.13 -6.50
N ALA A 204 31.77 4.49 -5.86
CA ALA A 204 31.93 5.74 -5.11
C ALA A 204 31.97 7.01 -6.00
N MET A 205 32.12 6.87 -7.32
CA MET A 205 32.01 8.01 -8.25
C MET A 205 30.57 8.46 -8.46
N LEU A 206 29.57 7.62 -8.14
CA LEU A 206 28.16 8.00 -8.16
C LEU A 206 27.66 8.24 -6.74
N SER A 207 26.95 9.34 -6.55
CA SER A 207 26.27 9.68 -5.30
C SER A 207 24.80 9.99 -5.58
N VAL A 208 23.95 9.74 -4.59
CA VAL A 208 22.53 10.08 -4.64
C VAL A 208 22.15 10.98 -3.47
N SER A 209 21.21 11.89 -3.69
CA SER A 209 20.73 12.86 -2.71
C SER A 209 19.25 13.17 -2.98
N PRO A 210 18.42 13.40 -1.94
CA PRO A 210 18.75 13.38 -0.51
C PRO A 210 19.01 11.96 0.02
N ALA A 211 19.56 11.86 1.24
CA ALA A 211 19.82 10.58 1.90
C ALA A 211 18.53 9.85 2.31
N THR A 212 17.44 10.61 2.48
CA THR A 212 16.11 10.11 2.79
C THR A 212 15.07 10.90 2.01
N ILE A 213 13.99 10.23 1.62
CA ILE A 213 12.85 10.79 0.90
C ILE A 213 11.60 10.39 1.67
N ASP A 214 10.77 11.37 2.05
CA ASP A 214 9.45 11.07 2.63
C ASP A 214 8.55 10.45 1.57
N ALA A 215 7.81 9.41 1.93
CA ALA A 215 6.87 8.74 1.05
C ALA A 215 5.77 9.71 0.58
N ASP A 216 5.60 9.80 -0.74
CA ASP A 216 4.53 10.57 -1.38
C ASP A 216 4.38 10.10 -2.83
N THR A 217 3.14 9.81 -3.23
CA THR A 217 2.78 9.43 -4.61
C THR A 217 2.86 10.60 -5.59
N GLY A 218 2.82 11.84 -5.09
CA GLY A 218 2.95 13.08 -5.86
C GLY A 218 4.39 13.54 -6.10
N ASN A 219 5.38 12.84 -5.56
CA ASN A 219 6.80 13.18 -5.73
C ASN A 219 7.24 13.13 -7.21
N ALA A 220 8.13 14.05 -7.58
CA ALA A 220 8.77 14.09 -8.89
C ALA A 220 10.18 14.67 -8.79
N ASN A 221 11.11 14.11 -9.57
CA ASN A 221 12.51 14.58 -9.68
C ASN A 221 13.21 14.73 -8.32
N ASN A 222 12.82 13.92 -7.33
CA ASN A 222 13.17 14.07 -5.92
C ASN A 222 14.45 13.30 -5.53
N LEU A 223 15.01 12.48 -6.42
CA LEU A 223 16.28 11.80 -6.22
C LEU A 223 17.31 12.31 -7.23
N ALA A 224 18.14 13.26 -6.81
CA ALA A 224 19.28 13.70 -7.59
C ALA A 224 20.40 12.65 -7.54
N TRP A 225 20.99 12.35 -8.67
CA TRP A 225 22.24 11.60 -8.74
C TRP A 225 23.34 12.50 -9.30
N SER A 226 24.56 12.31 -8.82
CA SER A 226 25.73 13.07 -9.22
C SER A 226 26.89 12.13 -9.43
N PHE A 227 27.45 12.20 -10.64
CA PHE A 227 28.67 11.52 -11.00
C PHE A 227 29.84 12.49 -10.86
N SER A 228 30.89 12.03 -10.20
CA SER A 228 32.16 12.73 -10.06
C SER A 228 33.28 11.72 -10.21
N SER A 229 34.01 11.78 -11.32
CA SER A 229 35.21 10.97 -11.47
C SER A 229 36.23 11.33 -10.39
N THR A 230 37.14 10.43 -10.05
CA THR A 230 38.41 10.89 -9.46
C THR A 230 39.25 11.56 -10.55
N PRO A 231 40.21 12.43 -10.21
CA PRO A 231 41.10 13.00 -11.21
C PRO A 231 41.80 11.93 -12.04
N GLU A 232 41.83 12.15 -13.35
CA GLU A 232 42.55 11.32 -14.33
C GLU A 232 42.08 9.85 -14.38
N ALA A 233 40.88 9.54 -13.88
CA ALA A 233 40.36 8.16 -13.82
C ALA A 233 40.24 7.48 -15.19
N PHE A 234 40.07 8.27 -16.26
CA PHE A 234 39.75 7.78 -17.60
C PHE A 234 40.72 8.25 -18.69
N ASP A 235 41.86 8.85 -18.32
CA ASP A 235 42.92 9.31 -19.24
C ASP A 235 43.52 8.18 -20.11
N TYR A 236 43.22 6.91 -19.78
CA TYR A 236 43.67 5.75 -20.55
C TYR A 236 42.91 5.58 -21.88
N LEU A 237 41.73 6.19 -22.04
CA LEU A 237 40.92 6.06 -23.24
C LEU A 237 41.52 6.85 -24.41
N ALA A 238 41.74 6.17 -25.53
CA ALA A 238 42.17 6.80 -26.79
C ALA A 238 40.98 7.35 -27.60
N ASP A 239 41.28 8.14 -28.64
CA ASP A 239 40.26 8.64 -29.56
C ASP A 239 39.45 7.48 -30.19
N GLY A 240 38.13 7.53 -30.03
CA GLY A 240 37.20 6.50 -30.49
C GLY A 240 36.98 5.32 -29.54
N GLU A 241 37.66 5.26 -28.39
CA GLU A 241 37.38 4.29 -27.33
C GLU A 241 36.28 4.79 -26.39
N SER A 242 35.54 3.86 -25.78
CA SER A 242 34.44 4.19 -24.87
C SER A 242 34.37 3.23 -23.69
N LEU A 243 34.21 3.77 -22.49
CA LEU A 243 33.83 3.06 -21.28
C LEU A 243 32.35 3.34 -20.99
N THR A 244 31.60 2.30 -20.63
CA THR A 244 30.23 2.42 -20.11
C THR A 244 30.25 1.99 -18.65
N LEU A 245 29.66 2.79 -17.76
CA LEU A 245 29.53 2.50 -16.34
C LEU A 245 28.05 2.41 -15.98
N THR A 246 27.56 1.19 -15.85
CA THR A 246 26.18 0.89 -15.52
C THR A 246 26.03 0.78 -14.00
N TYR A 247 25.41 1.78 -13.38
CA TYR A 247 25.16 1.84 -11.95
C TYR A 247 23.82 1.22 -11.57
N THR A 248 23.76 0.58 -10.41
CA THR A 248 22.52 0.12 -9.80
C THR A 248 22.20 0.99 -8.59
N VAL A 249 21.07 1.69 -8.67
CA VAL A 249 20.50 2.45 -7.55
C VAL A 249 19.33 1.66 -6.95
N ARG A 250 19.23 1.66 -5.63
CA ARG A 250 18.17 1.01 -4.87
C ARG A 250 17.57 1.96 -3.85
N ALA A 251 16.25 1.90 -3.71
CA ALA A 251 15.49 2.53 -2.64
C ALA A 251 15.02 1.43 -1.67
N ASN A 252 15.20 1.66 -0.38
CA ASN A 252 14.75 0.75 0.67
C ASN A 252 13.86 1.48 1.67
N VAL A 253 12.89 0.75 2.23
CA VAL A 253 12.12 1.14 3.41
C VAL A 253 12.41 0.14 4.53
N GLY A 254 12.46 0.63 5.77
CA GLY A 254 12.67 -0.20 6.96
C GLY A 254 11.48 -0.14 7.92
N TYR A 255 10.83 -1.28 8.12
CA TYR A 255 9.72 -1.45 9.05
C TYR A 255 10.03 -2.52 10.11
N VAL A 256 9.50 -2.34 11.33
CA VAL A 256 9.54 -3.34 12.41
C VAL A 256 8.14 -3.95 12.62
N PRO A 257 7.92 -5.22 12.24
CA PRO A 257 6.65 -5.91 12.45
C PRO A 257 6.19 -5.89 13.91
N GLY A 258 4.89 -5.66 14.14
CA GLY A 258 4.27 -5.74 15.47
C GLY A 258 4.51 -4.56 16.42
N PHE A 259 5.22 -3.51 15.98
CA PHE A 259 5.37 -2.26 16.70
C PHE A 259 4.96 -1.08 15.81
N PRO A 260 3.68 -0.69 15.80
CA PRO A 260 3.19 0.41 14.98
C PRO A 260 4.02 1.70 15.22
N GLY A 261 4.55 2.29 14.16
CA GLY A 261 5.40 3.49 14.20
C GLY A 261 6.89 3.25 14.46
N ALA A 262 7.35 2.00 14.54
CA ALA A 262 8.78 1.67 14.64
C ALA A 262 9.40 1.51 13.24
N HIS A 263 9.86 2.62 12.68
CA HIS A 263 10.60 2.65 11.41
C HIS A 263 12.11 2.76 11.70
N SER A 264 12.94 2.22 10.81
CA SER A 264 14.40 2.30 10.92
C SER A 264 15.05 2.53 9.55
N GLN A 265 16.30 2.98 9.55
CA GLN A 265 16.99 3.46 8.34
C GLN A 265 18.30 2.69 8.13
N GLY A 266 18.86 2.73 6.92
CA GLY A 266 20.19 2.19 6.65
C GLY A 266 20.61 2.35 5.20
N ALA A 267 21.85 2.79 4.96
CA ALA A 267 22.39 2.97 3.60
C ALA A 267 22.69 1.64 2.91
N THR A 268 22.75 0.54 3.68
CA THR A 268 22.91 -0.83 3.19
C THR A 268 21.90 -1.75 3.86
N LEU A 269 21.63 -2.92 3.28
CA LEU A 269 20.77 -3.93 3.90
C LEU A 269 21.31 -4.39 5.28
N ASP A 270 22.63 -4.49 5.42
CA ASP A 270 23.25 -4.89 6.70
C ASP A 270 23.09 -3.80 7.77
N GLU A 271 23.22 -2.53 7.39
CA GLU A 271 22.99 -1.39 8.29
C GLU A 271 21.52 -1.26 8.67
N LEU A 272 20.62 -1.39 7.69
CA LEU A 272 19.18 -1.41 7.93
C LEU A 272 18.82 -2.54 8.91
N HIS A 273 19.39 -3.73 8.72
CA HIS A 273 19.19 -4.87 9.60
C HIS A 273 19.72 -4.61 11.02
N ALA A 274 20.89 -4.01 11.17
CA ALA A 274 21.45 -3.65 12.47
C ALA A 274 20.61 -2.58 13.19
N ASN A 275 20.17 -1.55 12.47
CA ASN A 275 19.36 -0.47 13.03
C ASN A 275 17.95 -0.97 13.38
N LEU A 276 17.38 -1.91 12.61
CA LEU A 276 16.15 -2.61 12.99
C LEU A 276 16.35 -3.43 14.28
N GLN A 277 17.49 -4.12 14.44
CA GLN A 277 17.79 -4.87 15.66
C GLN A 277 17.88 -3.99 16.90
N GLU A 278 18.45 -2.78 16.79
CA GLU A 278 18.49 -1.82 17.91
C GLU A 278 17.10 -1.30 18.29
N VAL A 279 16.30 -0.90 17.29
CA VAL A 279 14.91 -0.45 17.51
C VAL A 279 14.09 -1.56 18.16
N ILE A 280 14.21 -2.80 17.67
CA ILE A 280 13.58 -3.98 18.25
C ILE A 280 14.07 -4.23 19.69
N THR A 281 15.37 -4.10 19.97
CA THR A 281 15.92 -4.27 21.32
C THR A 281 15.36 -3.24 22.29
N LEU A 282 15.21 -1.98 21.85
CA LEU A 282 14.61 -0.91 22.66
C LEU A 282 13.13 -1.19 22.96
N LEU A 283 12.40 -1.74 21.98
CA LEU A 283 10.97 -2.05 22.11
C LEU A 283 10.68 -3.31 22.93
N LEU A 284 11.60 -4.29 22.92
CA LEU A 284 11.46 -5.57 23.64
C LEU A 284 11.84 -5.50 25.13
N ASP A 285 12.49 -4.43 25.60
CA ASP A 285 12.81 -4.25 27.03
C ASP A 285 11.54 -4.11 27.91
N ASP A 286 10.35 -3.91 27.29
CA ASP A 286 9.04 -3.79 27.95
C ASP A 286 8.09 -5.01 27.77
N GLY A 287 8.55 -6.10 27.15
CA GLY A 287 7.83 -7.40 27.11
C GLY A 287 7.55 -7.96 25.71
N GLU A 288 7.89 -9.23 25.52
CA GLU A 288 7.96 -9.89 24.20
C GLU A 288 6.65 -9.97 23.40
N PRO A 289 6.79 -9.81 22.07
CA PRO A 289 6.53 -10.92 21.17
C PRO A 289 7.75 -11.26 20.29
N LYS A 290 7.86 -12.53 19.87
CA LYS A 290 8.85 -12.96 18.87
C LYS A 290 8.51 -12.35 17.52
N LEU A 291 9.42 -11.55 16.97
CA LEU A 291 9.30 -10.99 15.63
C LEU A 291 10.18 -11.73 14.63
N GLN A 292 9.60 -12.07 13.48
CA GLN A 292 10.36 -12.35 12.26
C GLN A 292 10.41 -11.02 11.51
N ALA A 293 11.61 -10.45 11.35
CA ALA A 293 11.79 -9.32 10.45
C ALA A 293 11.58 -9.81 9.01
N GLU A 294 10.64 -9.21 8.29
CA GLU A 294 10.36 -9.52 6.89
C GLU A 294 10.85 -8.36 6.01
N PHE A 295 11.58 -8.70 4.97
CA PHE A 295 12.03 -7.76 3.96
C PHE A 295 10.95 -7.65 2.88
N VAL A 296 10.32 -6.48 2.75
CA VAL A 296 9.09 -6.31 1.97
C VAL A 296 9.30 -5.78 0.54
N GLY A 297 10.48 -5.24 0.20
CA GLY A 297 10.72 -4.83 -1.19
C GLY A 297 12.11 -4.29 -1.50
N THR A 298 12.68 -4.74 -2.63
CA THR A 298 13.77 -4.04 -3.34
C THR A 298 13.23 -3.58 -4.68
N GLN A 299 13.45 -2.32 -5.05
CA GLN A 299 13.43 -1.92 -6.46
C GLN A 299 14.84 -1.53 -6.91
N THR A 300 15.30 -2.17 -7.99
CA THR A 300 16.57 -1.89 -8.64
C THR A 300 16.31 -1.14 -9.95
N VAL A 301 16.97 0.00 -10.12
CA VAL A 301 17.01 0.72 -11.39
C VAL A 301 18.46 0.82 -11.85
N VAL A 302 18.63 0.60 -13.14
CA VAL A 302 19.91 0.67 -13.84
C VAL A 302 20.06 2.08 -14.43
N VAL A 303 21.14 2.76 -14.06
CA VAL A 303 21.53 4.08 -14.57
C VAL A 303 22.76 3.84 -15.44
N ASP A 304 22.64 4.09 -16.75
CA ASP A 304 23.65 3.74 -17.78
C ASP A 304 24.51 4.94 -18.24
#